data_AF-A0A1F0F4I7-F1
#
_entry.id   AF-A0A1F0F4I7-F1
#
_cell.length_a   1.000
_cell.length_b   1.000
_cell.length_c   1.000
_cell.angle_alpha   90.00
_cell.angle_beta   90.00
_cell.angle_gamma   90.00
#
_symmetry.space_group_name_H-M   'P 1'
#
loop_
_entity.id
_entity.type
_entity.pdbx_description
1 polymer ?
#
loop_
_entity_poly.entity_id
_entity_poly.type
_entity_poly.pdbx_seq_one_letter_code
_entity_poly.pdbx_strand_id
1 'polypeptide(L)'
;MSKKEYIIPIFIPFLGCPHDCAFCNQVKITNYKDNINKENTIRQINQYLSYFPKNENLKEIAFFGGSFTGLDEKVMISYLEIALNYKKKGIIDRIRLSTRPDYINNSILDILKKYEVDVIELGIQSLDNEILNANERGHSKEDSIRASKLIKDYGFKLGHQIMPGLYKDSFDKAIKTGLESIKMNPDMVRIYPTLVIKDTKLEKLYKECLYRPLSLDEAIEISSRLYMIYSYKKIPVIRIGLQPTENINEKKDVVAGPFHPSIRQLVETNIHKIYLEELINKYRLKNKIKIHISNREISIIAGNKKANKNYFYKKYGLIINFENDENNYIEYEDKKISYDIENFMREFVEKTYGGDLY
;
A
#
# COMPACT_ATOMS: atom_id res chain seq x y z
N MET A 1 15.14 11.00 -14.53
CA MET A 1 14.59 9.67 -14.21
C MET A 1 14.87 9.38 -12.74
N SER A 2 13.85 9.07 -11.93
CA SER A 2 14.08 8.65 -10.54
C SER A 2 14.89 7.36 -10.53
N LYS A 3 15.88 7.24 -9.62
CA LYS A 3 16.62 5.99 -9.41
C LYS A 3 15.60 4.91 -9.02
N LYS A 4 15.69 3.72 -9.63
CA LYS A 4 14.84 2.58 -9.24
C LYS A 4 15.26 2.12 -7.85
N GLU A 5 14.30 1.62 -7.07
CA GLU A 5 14.56 1.03 -5.76
C GLU A 5 14.48 -0.50 -5.86
N TYR A 6 15.51 -1.18 -5.38
CA TYR A 6 15.58 -2.64 -5.30
C TYR A 6 15.52 -3.07 -3.83
N ILE A 7 14.43 -3.76 -3.48
CA ILE A 7 14.17 -4.20 -2.12
C ILE A 7 14.58 -5.66 -1.99
N ILE A 8 15.36 -5.97 -0.95
CA ILE A 8 15.70 -7.31 -0.48
C ILE A 8 14.72 -7.63 0.66
N PRO A 9 13.62 -8.34 0.39
CA PRO A 9 12.63 -8.65 1.41
C PRO A 9 13.15 -9.78 2.30
N ILE A 10 13.27 -9.50 3.59
CA ILE A 10 13.56 -10.50 4.62
C ILE A 10 12.30 -10.66 5.46
N PHE A 11 11.60 -11.77 5.27
CA PHE A 11 10.43 -12.10 6.07
C PHE A 11 10.89 -12.71 7.38
N ILE A 12 10.67 -11.99 8.47
CA ILE A 12 10.97 -12.50 9.80
C ILE A 12 9.95 -13.59 10.13
N PRO A 13 10.41 -14.82 10.48
CA PRO A 13 9.52 -15.85 10.99
C PRO A 13 8.71 -15.27 12.14
N PHE A 14 7.42 -15.60 12.20
CA PHE A 14 6.32 -14.93 12.93
C PHE A 14 6.46 -14.82 14.46
N LEU A 15 7.63 -14.39 14.94
CA LEU A 15 8.04 -14.26 16.32
C LEU A 15 7.79 -12.80 16.75
N GLY A 16 7.29 -12.62 17.98
CA GLY A 16 7.17 -11.30 18.60
C GLY A 16 5.81 -10.61 18.53
N CYS A 17 4.77 -11.23 17.97
CA CYS A 17 3.38 -10.76 18.13
C CYS A 17 2.64 -11.70 19.10
N PRO A 18 2.17 -11.25 20.28
CA PRO A 18 1.37 -12.06 21.18
C PRO A 18 -0.11 -12.13 20.75
N HIS A 19 -0.48 -11.51 19.63
CA HIS A 19 -1.87 -11.36 19.21
C HIS A 19 -2.20 -12.20 17.98
N ASP A 20 -3.36 -12.85 18.01
CA ASP A 20 -3.94 -13.58 16.88
C ASP A 20 -4.97 -12.68 16.17
N CYS A 21 -4.47 -11.74 15.36
CA CYS A 21 -5.35 -10.79 14.67
C CYS A 21 -6.35 -11.51 13.77
N ALA A 22 -7.58 -11.01 13.67
CA ALA A 22 -8.65 -11.75 12.98
C ALA A 22 -8.36 -12.09 11.51
N PHE A 23 -7.54 -11.27 10.84
CA PHE A 23 -7.18 -11.38 9.43
C PHE A 23 -5.81 -12.03 9.19
N CYS A 24 -5.10 -12.43 10.25
CA CYS A 24 -3.73 -12.94 10.15
C CYS A 24 -3.62 -14.27 10.87
N ASN A 25 -3.01 -15.27 10.22
CA ASN A 25 -2.85 -16.59 10.80
C ASN A 25 -1.44 -16.75 11.40
N GLN A 26 -1.10 -15.90 12.37
CA GLN A 26 0.27 -15.85 12.92
C GLN A 26 0.49 -16.96 13.96
N VAL A 27 -0.50 -17.25 14.80
CA VAL A 27 -0.32 -18.14 15.97
C VAL A 27 -0.27 -19.64 15.62
N LYS A 28 -0.94 -20.08 14.55
CA LYS A 28 -0.91 -21.51 14.16
C LYS A 28 0.40 -21.94 13.47
N ILE A 29 1.24 -20.99 13.06
CA ILE A 29 2.53 -21.24 12.39
C ILE A 29 3.68 -21.27 13.43
N THR A 30 3.48 -20.77 14.65
CA THR A 30 4.55 -20.44 15.61
C THR A 30 4.92 -21.55 16.61
N ASN A 31 4.83 -22.82 16.25
CA ASN A 31 5.48 -23.89 17.04
C ASN A 31 7.03 -23.89 16.93
N TYR A 32 7.61 -22.91 16.22
CA TYR A 32 9.05 -22.77 16.05
C TYR A 32 9.67 -21.86 17.12
N LYS A 33 10.28 -22.47 18.15
CA LYS A 33 11.37 -21.84 18.90
C LYS A 33 12.63 -21.87 18.05
N ASP A 34 12.71 -21.07 16.99
CA ASP A 34 13.91 -21.01 16.16
C ASP A 34 14.79 -19.82 16.57
N ASN A 35 16.01 -20.15 16.98
CA ASN A 35 17.14 -19.24 17.00
C ASN A 35 17.34 -18.66 15.57
N ILE A 36 17.72 -17.39 15.46
CA ILE A 36 18.03 -16.79 14.15
C ILE A 36 19.03 -17.67 13.40
N ASN A 37 18.64 -18.13 12.22
CA ASN A 37 19.56 -18.71 11.27
C ASN A 37 20.26 -17.59 10.48
N LYS A 38 21.31 -17.00 11.10
CA LYS A 38 22.06 -15.86 10.53
C LYS A 38 22.60 -16.20 9.13
N GLU A 39 23.09 -17.42 8.96
CA GLU A 39 23.62 -17.92 7.69
C GLU A 39 22.56 -17.94 6.59
N ASN A 40 21.35 -18.41 6.90
CA ASN A 40 20.25 -18.42 5.94
C ASN A 40 19.84 -17.01 5.53
N THR A 41 19.75 -16.07 6.48
CA THR A 41 19.46 -14.66 6.17
C THR A 41 20.53 -14.04 5.27
N ILE A 42 21.81 -14.26 5.58
CA ILE A 42 22.93 -13.79 4.74
C ILE A 42 22.87 -14.40 3.34
N ARG A 43 22.59 -15.72 3.23
CA ARG A 43 22.43 -16.41 1.95
C ARG A 43 21.30 -15.81 1.14
N GLN A 44 20.15 -15.54 1.75
CA GLN A 44 19.00 -14.92 1.09
C GLN A 44 19.33 -13.51 0.58
N ILE A 45 20.00 -12.69 1.39
CA ILE A 45 20.44 -11.34 0.98
C ILE A 45 21.35 -11.43 -0.26
N ASN A 46 22.36 -12.30 -0.23
CA ASN A 46 23.30 -12.47 -1.34
C ASN A 46 22.61 -13.01 -2.61
N GLN A 47 21.62 -13.89 -2.45
CA GLN A 47 20.83 -14.38 -3.58
C GLN A 47 20.08 -13.24 -4.27
N TYR A 48 19.37 -12.38 -3.52
CA TYR A 48 18.69 -11.22 -4.11
C TYR A 48 19.67 -10.26 -4.78
N LEU A 49 20.80 -9.96 -4.12
CA LEU A 49 21.84 -9.11 -4.68
C LEU A 49 22.39 -9.63 -6.01
N SER A 50 22.45 -10.96 -6.20
CA SER A 50 22.92 -11.57 -7.45
C SER A 50 22.00 -11.29 -8.64
N TYR A 51 20.70 -11.06 -8.40
CA TYR A 51 19.72 -10.72 -9.44
C TYR A 51 19.66 -9.22 -9.74
N PHE A 52 20.23 -8.38 -8.89
CA PHE A 52 20.17 -6.93 -9.06
C PHE A 52 21.21 -6.47 -10.10
N PRO A 53 20.85 -5.53 -10.99
CA PRO A 53 21.80 -4.98 -11.93
C PRO A 53 22.91 -4.22 -11.20
N LYS A 54 24.13 -4.27 -11.74
CA LYS A 54 25.29 -3.52 -11.25
C LYS A 54 25.18 -2.05 -11.69
N ASN A 55 24.31 -1.30 -11.04
CA ASN A 55 24.14 0.14 -11.24
C ASN A 55 23.93 0.86 -9.90
N GLU A 56 23.87 2.20 -9.95
CA GLU A 56 23.69 3.06 -8.76
C GLU A 56 22.23 3.19 -8.31
N ASN A 57 21.37 2.23 -8.67
CA ASN A 57 20.01 2.22 -8.16
C ASN A 57 20.03 1.92 -6.67
N LEU A 58 19.06 2.49 -5.96
CA LEU A 58 18.95 2.36 -4.52
C LEU A 58 18.67 0.90 -4.16
N LYS A 59 19.42 0.35 -3.21
CA LYS A 59 19.24 -0.99 -2.66
C LYS A 59 18.86 -0.90 -1.19
N GLU A 60 17.85 -1.66 -0.80
CA GLU A 60 17.30 -1.61 0.55
C GLU A 60 17.08 -3.02 1.10
N ILE A 61 17.48 -3.27 2.34
CA ILE A 61 17.01 -4.45 3.08
C ILE A 61 15.74 -4.05 3.82
N ALA A 62 14.67 -4.81 3.61
CA ALA A 62 13.38 -4.57 4.28
C ALA A 62 12.96 -5.79 5.09
N PHE A 63 12.83 -5.61 6.40
CA PHE A 63 12.33 -6.63 7.32
C PHE A 63 10.81 -6.60 7.41
N PHE A 64 10.15 -7.61 6.85
CA PHE A 64 8.69 -7.76 6.85
C PHE A 64 8.24 -8.78 7.90
N GLY A 65 7.06 -8.58 8.48
CA GLY A 65 6.49 -9.44 9.53
C GLY A 65 5.51 -8.70 10.44
N GLY A 66 5.62 -7.37 10.51
CA GLY A 66 4.66 -6.52 11.22
C GLY A 66 4.87 -6.46 12.74
N SER A 67 5.83 -7.20 13.28
CA SER A 67 6.17 -7.27 14.72
C SER A 67 7.69 -7.18 14.98
N PHE A 68 8.47 -6.61 14.07
CA PHE A 68 9.95 -6.64 14.15
C PHE A 68 10.49 -6.13 15.49
N THR A 69 9.91 -5.05 16.03
CA THR A 69 10.35 -4.46 17.30
C THR A 69 9.74 -5.13 18.54
N GLY A 70 8.96 -6.20 18.35
CA GLY A 70 8.47 -7.07 19.43
C GLY A 70 9.23 -8.39 19.54
N LEU A 71 10.27 -8.59 18.72
CA LEU A 71 11.20 -9.70 18.89
C LEU A 71 11.96 -9.55 20.22
N ASP A 72 12.50 -10.67 20.72
CA ASP A 72 13.54 -10.60 21.76
C ASP A 72 14.66 -9.65 21.32
N GLU A 73 15.14 -8.80 22.22
CA GLU A 73 16.07 -7.73 21.88
C GLU A 73 17.35 -8.25 21.22
N LYS A 74 17.89 -9.39 21.67
CA LYS A 74 19.11 -9.99 21.10
C LYS A 74 18.85 -10.50 19.68
N VAL A 75 17.64 -10.99 19.43
CA VAL A 75 17.17 -11.43 18.11
C VAL A 75 17.03 -10.22 17.20
N MET A 76 16.32 -9.17 17.62
CA MET A 76 16.18 -7.93 16.86
C MET A 76 17.55 -7.34 16.48
N ILE A 77 18.44 -7.19 17.47
CA ILE A 77 19.80 -6.68 17.28
C ILE A 77 20.58 -7.53 16.28
N SER A 78 20.49 -8.86 16.36
CA SER A 78 21.18 -9.75 15.43
C SER A 78 20.78 -9.55 13.96
N TYR A 79 19.50 -9.25 13.68
CA TYR A 79 19.07 -8.90 12.31
C TYR A 79 19.59 -7.53 11.88
N LEU A 80 19.54 -6.54 12.78
CA LEU A 80 20.03 -5.19 12.54
C LEU A 80 21.54 -5.17 12.28
N GLU A 81 22.33 -5.97 13.00
CA GLU A 81 23.78 -6.12 12.78
C GLU A 81 24.11 -6.62 11.37
N ILE A 82 23.34 -7.60 10.88
CA ILE A 82 23.51 -8.11 9.51
C ILE A 82 23.29 -6.97 8.52
N ALA A 83 22.16 -6.27 8.59
CA ALA A 83 21.83 -5.19 7.66
C ALA A 83 22.83 -4.02 7.74
N LEU A 84 23.23 -3.63 8.95
CA LEU A 84 24.22 -2.58 9.19
C LEU A 84 25.57 -2.93 8.54
N ASN A 85 26.01 -4.19 8.60
CA ASN A 85 27.25 -4.62 7.95
C ASN A 85 27.19 -4.45 6.42
N TYR A 86 26.05 -4.75 5.78
CA TYR A 86 25.88 -4.49 4.35
C TYR A 86 25.84 -2.99 4.03
N LYS A 87 25.21 -2.18 4.88
CA LYS A 87 25.12 -0.73 4.71
C LYS A 87 26.49 -0.06 4.84
N LYS A 88 27.27 -0.43 5.87
CA LYS A 88 28.65 0.06 6.07
C LYS A 88 29.62 -0.33 4.96
N LYS A 89 29.36 -1.43 4.25
CA LYS A 89 30.12 -1.84 3.05
C LYS A 89 29.68 -1.11 1.78
N GLY A 90 28.67 -0.24 1.84
CA GLY A 90 28.11 0.43 0.67
C GLY A 90 27.37 -0.51 -0.30
N ILE A 91 26.99 -1.72 0.15
CA ILE A 91 26.29 -2.71 -0.68
C ILE A 91 24.80 -2.36 -0.77
N ILE A 92 24.25 -1.82 0.32
CA ILE A 92 22.88 -1.31 0.41
C ILE A 92 22.91 0.14 0.89
N ASP A 93 21.87 0.89 0.55
CA ASP A 93 21.71 2.30 0.92
C ASP A 93 20.78 2.49 2.12
N ARG A 94 19.78 1.61 2.27
CA ARG A 94 18.73 1.77 3.29
C ARG A 94 18.37 0.48 4.03
N ILE A 95 17.89 0.66 5.26
CA ILE A 95 17.30 -0.37 6.11
C ILE A 95 15.86 0.05 6.44
N ARG A 96 14.90 -0.83 6.13
CA ARG A 96 13.47 -0.68 6.42
C ARG A 96 13.00 -1.80 7.33
N LEU A 97 12.07 -1.51 8.23
CA LEU A 97 11.34 -2.53 8.98
C LEU A 97 9.85 -2.20 9.09
N SER A 98 9.02 -3.24 9.22
CA SER A 98 7.60 -3.08 9.57
C SER A 98 7.34 -3.55 11.00
N THR A 99 6.56 -2.76 11.76
CA THR A 99 6.21 -3.09 13.15
C THR A 99 4.81 -2.61 13.54
N ARG A 100 4.41 -2.92 14.77
CA ARG A 100 3.16 -2.47 15.38
C ARG A 100 3.36 -1.12 16.07
N PRO A 101 2.34 -0.23 16.06
CA PRO A 101 2.38 1.03 16.78
C PRO A 101 2.71 0.92 18.28
N ASP A 102 2.10 -0.04 18.97
CA ASP A 102 2.25 -0.26 20.42
C ASP A 102 3.69 -0.66 20.83
N TYR A 103 4.51 -1.14 19.90
CA TYR A 103 5.90 -1.52 20.16
C TYR A 103 6.89 -0.36 20.03
N ILE A 104 6.43 0.80 19.59
CA ILE A 104 7.30 1.97 19.45
C ILE A 104 7.37 2.72 20.78
N ASN A 105 8.59 2.87 21.28
CA ASN A 105 8.96 3.70 22.42
C ASN A 105 10.40 4.21 22.22
N ASN A 106 10.84 5.12 23.10
CA ASN A 106 12.17 5.75 22.99
C ASN A 106 13.32 4.73 22.96
N SER A 107 13.30 3.72 23.85
CA SER A 107 14.34 2.69 23.91
C SER A 107 14.46 1.92 22.59
N ILE A 108 13.33 1.52 22.00
CA ILE A 108 13.32 0.88 20.68
C ILE A 108 13.89 1.82 19.62
N LEU A 109 13.45 3.09 19.58
CA LEU A 109 13.92 4.05 18.59
C LEU A 109 15.43 4.37 18.73
N ASP A 110 15.95 4.41 19.95
CA ASP A 110 17.39 4.56 20.23
C ASP A 110 18.19 3.39 19.64
N ILE A 111 17.71 2.16 19.82
CA ILE A 111 18.32 0.97 19.21
C ILE A 111 18.26 1.10 17.68
N LEU A 112 17.09 1.38 17.10
CA LEU A 112 16.94 1.49 15.64
C LEU A 112 17.85 2.58 15.06
N LYS A 113 18.06 3.68 15.78
CA LYS A 113 18.96 4.77 15.37
C LYS A 113 20.42 4.32 15.41
N LYS A 114 20.83 3.63 16.48
CA LYS A 114 22.18 3.06 16.63
C LYS A 114 22.54 2.11 15.47
N TYR A 115 21.57 1.39 14.94
CA TYR A 115 21.76 0.48 13.82
C TYR A 115 21.40 1.08 12.44
N GLU A 116 21.33 2.41 12.36
CA GLU A 116 21.14 3.18 11.11
C GLU A 116 19.90 2.76 10.31
N VAL A 117 18.80 2.44 10.98
CA VAL A 117 17.49 2.23 10.32
C VAL A 117 17.01 3.53 9.70
N ASP A 118 16.47 3.48 8.48
CA ASP A 118 16.03 4.67 7.74
C ASP A 118 14.51 4.80 7.72
N VAL A 119 13.79 3.67 7.60
CA VAL A 119 12.35 3.64 7.37
C VAL A 119 11.65 2.70 8.36
N ILE A 120 10.63 3.20 9.03
CA ILE A 120 9.75 2.42 9.90
C ILE A 120 8.34 2.45 9.31
N GLU A 121 7.82 1.28 8.96
CA GLU A 121 6.44 1.12 8.52
C GLU A 121 5.55 0.63 9.67
N LEU A 122 4.52 1.40 10.00
CA LEU A 122 3.52 1.05 11.01
C LEU A 122 2.33 0.34 10.38
N GLY A 123 2.05 -0.86 10.88
CA GLY A 123 0.83 -1.60 10.57
C GLY A 123 -0.38 -1.05 11.32
N ILE A 124 -0.83 0.18 10.99
CA ILE A 124 -1.97 0.86 11.64
C ILE A 124 -3.30 0.20 11.27
N GLN A 125 -3.42 -0.29 10.03
CA GLN A 125 -4.60 -0.93 9.44
C GLN A 125 -5.86 -0.04 9.35
N SER A 126 -6.36 0.43 10.49
CA SER A 126 -7.50 1.34 10.62
C SER A 126 -7.21 2.39 11.70
N LEU A 127 -7.85 3.55 11.62
CA LEU A 127 -7.84 4.55 12.68
C LEU A 127 -9.22 4.66 13.36
N ASP A 128 -9.95 3.54 13.39
CA ASP A 128 -11.20 3.37 14.10
C ASP A 128 -11.05 2.26 15.15
N ASN A 129 -11.15 2.63 16.43
CA ASN A 129 -10.96 1.69 17.55
C ASN A 129 -12.02 0.57 17.56
N GLU A 130 -13.23 0.79 17.05
CA GLU A 130 -14.22 -0.29 16.94
C GLU A 130 -13.75 -1.36 15.95
N ILE A 131 -13.19 -0.95 14.80
CA ILE A 131 -12.64 -1.87 13.80
C ILE A 131 -11.41 -2.58 14.38
N LEU A 132 -10.48 -1.85 14.98
CA LEU A 132 -9.25 -2.43 15.56
C LEU A 132 -9.58 -3.49 16.63
N ASN A 133 -10.55 -3.19 17.50
CA ASN A 133 -11.01 -4.12 18.53
C ASN A 133 -11.74 -5.34 17.94
N ALA A 134 -12.65 -5.13 16.98
CA ALA A 134 -13.38 -6.22 16.32
C ALA A 134 -12.46 -7.20 15.57
N ASN A 135 -11.30 -6.71 15.13
CA ASN A 135 -10.27 -7.50 14.44
C ASN A 135 -9.12 -7.93 15.36
N GLU A 136 -9.25 -7.75 16.68
CA GLU A 136 -8.27 -8.20 17.69
C GLU A 136 -6.84 -7.72 17.40
N ARG A 137 -6.71 -6.48 16.89
CA ARG A 137 -5.43 -5.96 16.43
C ARG A 137 -4.42 -5.81 17.57
N GLY A 138 -4.90 -5.47 18.77
CA GLY A 138 -4.11 -5.35 20.00
C GLY A 138 -3.42 -3.99 20.20
N HIS A 139 -3.71 -2.98 19.39
CA HIS A 139 -3.32 -1.59 19.62
C HIS A 139 -4.46 -0.64 19.27
N SER A 140 -4.36 0.60 19.72
CA SER A 140 -5.35 1.65 19.50
C SER A 140 -4.95 2.64 18.40
N LYS A 141 -5.91 3.44 17.95
CA LYS A 141 -5.66 4.64 17.14
C LYS A 141 -4.66 5.56 17.84
N GLU A 142 -4.77 5.71 19.16
CA GLU A 142 -3.91 6.57 19.97
C GLU A 142 -2.45 6.09 19.95
N ASP A 143 -2.23 4.77 19.97
CA ASP A 143 -0.89 4.18 19.77
C ASP A 143 -0.32 4.52 18.40
N SER A 144 -1.16 4.47 17.35
CA SER A 144 -0.76 4.85 15.99
C SER A 144 -0.32 6.31 15.92
N ILE A 145 -1.10 7.23 16.49
CA ILE A 145 -0.77 8.66 16.53
C ILE A 145 0.53 8.90 17.30
N ARG A 146 0.66 8.32 18.49
CA ARG A 146 1.85 8.44 19.35
C ARG A 146 3.09 7.90 18.66
N ALA A 147 3.01 6.70 18.08
CA ALA A 147 4.13 6.06 17.40
C ALA A 147 4.56 6.84 16.16
N SER A 148 3.61 7.30 15.33
CA SER A 148 3.89 8.12 14.16
C SER A 148 4.62 9.41 14.53
N LYS A 149 4.16 10.09 15.59
CA LYS A 149 4.85 11.28 16.12
C LYS A 149 6.29 10.97 16.57
N LEU A 150 6.48 9.95 17.39
CA LEU A 150 7.81 9.56 17.89
C LEU A 150 8.78 9.21 16.75
N ILE A 151 8.33 8.45 15.75
CA ILE A 151 9.15 8.07 14.58
C ILE A 151 9.64 9.32 13.84
N LYS A 152 8.75 10.29 13.59
CA LYS A 152 9.10 11.55 12.91
C LYS A 152 10.02 12.41 13.77
N ASP A 153 9.76 12.52 15.07
CA ASP A 153 10.58 13.30 16.01
C ASP A 153 12.02 12.76 16.10
N TYR A 154 12.24 11.44 15.94
CA TYR A 154 13.57 10.82 15.85
C TYR A 154 14.23 10.92 14.46
N GLY A 155 13.53 11.50 13.49
CA GLY A 155 14.02 11.71 12.13
C GLY A 155 14.06 10.45 11.26
N PHE A 156 13.24 9.43 11.55
CA PHE A 156 13.03 8.31 10.65
C PHE A 156 11.98 8.67 9.58
N LYS A 157 12.04 8.01 8.42
CA LYS A 157 10.93 8.03 7.47
C LYS A 157 9.80 7.14 7.98
N LEU A 158 8.59 7.67 8.00
CA LEU A 158 7.38 6.98 8.45
C LEU A 158 6.62 6.40 7.26
N GLY A 159 6.30 5.11 7.31
CA GLY A 159 5.35 4.48 6.40
C GLY A 159 4.09 4.05 7.13
N HIS A 160 2.92 4.21 6.51
CA HIS A 160 1.67 3.61 7.00
C HIS A 160 1.27 2.41 6.16
N GLN A 161 0.72 1.39 6.81
CA GLN A 161 0.00 0.30 6.15
C GLN A 161 -1.46 0.37 6.58
N ILE A 162 -2.35 0.58 5.61
CA ILE A 162 -3.81 0.64 5.84
C ILE A 162 -4.51 -0.52 5.16
N MET A 163 -5.58 -1.01 5.77
CA MET A 163 -6.33 -2.17 5.31
C MET A 163 -7.83 -1.84 5.19
N PRO A 164 -8.29 -1.34 4.03
CA PRO A 164 -9.73 -1.18 3.81
C PRO A 164 -10.43 -2.54 3.76
N GLY A 165 -11.67 -2.58 4.23
CA GLY A 165 -12.54 -3.75 4.17
C GLY A 165 -12.34 -4.74 5.33
N LEU A 166 -11.81 -4.31 6.47
CA LEU A 166 -11.73 -5.15 7.68
C LEU A 166 -13.13 -5.52 8.21
N TYR A 167 -13.21 -6.47 9.15
CA TYR A 167 -14.50 -6.78 9.80
C TYR A 167 -15.05 -5.54 10.52
N LYS A 168 -16.34 -5.24 10.30
CA LYS A 168 -17.04 -4.00 10.70
C LYS A 168 -16.57 -2.69 10.03
N ASP A 169 -15.70 -2.78 9.02
CA ASP A 169 -15.33 -1.61 8.23
C ASP A 169 -16.44 -1.20 7.27
N SER A 170 -16.40 0.05 6.83
CA SER A 170 -17.29 0.60 5.81
C SER A 170 -16.51 1.52 4.88
N PHE A 171 -17.12 1.89 3.76
CA PHE A 171 -16.51 2.85 2.84
C PHE A 171 -16.10 4.14 3.57
N ASP A 172 -17.03 4.77 4.29
CA ASP A 172 -16.78 6.03 4.98
C ASP A 172 -15.72 5.90 6.09
N LYS A 173 -15.70 4.78 6.82
CA LYS A 173 -14.69 4.54 7.87
C LYS A 173 -13.28 4.36 7.29
N ALA A 174 -13.15 3.69 6.14
CA ALA A 174 -11.88 3.59 5.44
C ALA A 174 -11.41 4.95 4.90
N ILE A 175 -12.32 5.74 4.31
CA ILE A 175 -12.01 7.11 3.86
C ILE A 175 -11.55 7.96 5.04
N LYS A 176 -12.26 7.91 6.18
CA LYS A 176 -11.87 8.61 7.41
C LYS A 176 -10.48 8.18 7.89
N THR A 177 -10.17 6.88 7.85
CA THR A 177 -8.80 6.38 8.13
C THR A 177 -7.76 7.02 7.20
N GLY A 178 -8.04 7.12 5.90
CA GLY A 178 -7.16 7.82 4.95
C GLY A 178 -6.95 9.29 5.29
N LEU A 179 -8.04 10.02 5.58
CA LEU A 179 -8.00 11.44 5.94
C LEU A 179 -7.28 11.71 7.27
N GLU A 180 -7.41 10.83 8.26
CA GLU A 180 -6.65 10.94 9.51
C GLU A 180 -5.18 10.54 9.34
N SER A 181 -4.91 9.53 8.51
CA SER A 181 -3.57 9.06 8.19
C SER A 181 -2.70 10.16 7.58
N ILE A 182 -3.23 10.94 6.63
CA ILE A 182 -2.48 12.04 6.02
C ILE A 182 -2.11 13.16 7.03
N LYS A 183 -2.90 13.35 8.10
CA LYS A 183 -2.62 14.35 9.14
C LYS A 183 -1.40 13.98 10.00
N MET A 184 -1.07 12.70 10.06
CA MET A 184 0.15 12.20 10.72
C MET A 184 1.39 12.30 9.82
N ASN A 185 1.24 12.84 8.61
CA ASN A 185 2.32 13.14 7.66
C ASN A 185 3.31 11.97 7.39
N PRO A 186 2.81 10.77 7.02
CA PRO A 186 3.66 9.67 6.63
C PRO A 186 4.40 9.99 5.32
N ASP A 187 5.63 9.52 5.21
CA ASP A 187 6.47 9.69 4.01
C ASP A 187 6.09 8.71 2.90
N MET A 188 5.32 7.66 3.21
CA MET A 188 4.79 6.69 2.24
C MET A 188 3.62 5.89 2.80
N VAL A 189 2.83 5.27 1.93
CA VAL A 189 1.72 4.39 2.34
C VAL A 189 1.59 3.13 1.50
N ARG A 190 1.11 2.06 2.13
CA ARG A 190 0.68 0.81 1.51
C ARG A 190 -0.81 0.61 1.78
N ILE A 191 -1.57 0.28 0.74
CA ILE A 191 -3.01 0.02 0.83
C ILE A 191 -3.25 -1.46 0.57
N TYR A 192 -3.85 -2.15 1.53
CA TYR A 192 -4.07 -3.59 1.46
C TYR A 192 -5.56 -3.91 1.64
N PRO A 193 -6.36 -3.91 0.55
CA PRO A 193 -7.73 -4.40 0.62
C PRO A 193 -7.76 -5.80 1.25
N THR A 194 -8.60 -5.95 2.27
CA THR A 194 -8.58 -7.10 3.17
C THR A 194 -8.97 -8.38 2.46
N LEU A 195 -8.12 -9.42 2.56
CA LEU A 195 -8.42 -10.77 2.08
C LEU A 195 -8.82 -11.67 3.26
N VAL A 196 -9.68 -12.65 2.98
CA VAL A 196 -9.92 -13.76 3.90
C VAL A 196 -8.82 -14.79 3.68
N ILE A 197 -7.96 -14.98 4.67
CA ILE A 197 -6.91 -15.98 4.64
C ILE A 197 -7.36 -17.23 5.40
N LYS A 198 -6.95 -18.39 4.91
CA LYS A 198 -7.23 -19.68 5.53
C LYS A 198 -6.74 -19.71 6.98
N ASP A 199 -7.49 -20.42 7.81
CA ASP A 199 -7.21 -20.68 9.21
C ASP A 199 -7.22 -19.43 10.11
N THR A 200 -7.79 -18.33 9.63
CA THR A 200 -8.00 -17.08 10.38
C THR A 200 -9.41 -16.96 10.95
N LYS A 201 -9.60 -16.04 11.92
CA LYS A 201 -10.95 -15.71 12.43
C LYS A 201 -11.85 -15.11 11.35
N LEU A 202 -11.30 -14.33 10.42
CA LEU A 202 -12.06 -13.81 9.27
C LEU A 202 -12.61 -14.93 8.40
N GLU A 203 -11.89 -16.06 8.23
CA GLU A 203 -12.42 -17.22 7.51
C GLU A 203 -13.64 -17.80 8.23
N LYS A 204 -13.58 -17.93 9.56
CA LYS A 204 -14.71 -18.39 10.37
C LYS A 204 -15.92 -17.45 10.21
N LEU A 205 -15.71 -16.15 10.39
CA LEU A 205 -16.78 -15.15 10.23
C LEU A 205 -17.36 -15.13 8.82
N TYR A 206 -16.53 -15.34 7.79
CA TYR A 206 -16.97 -15.45 6.40
C TYR A 206 -17.85 -16.69 6.18
N LYS A 207 -17.42 -17.87 6.67
CA LYS A 207 -18.20 -19.12 6.57
C LYS A 207 -19.52 -19.05 7.33
N GLU A 208 -19.57 -18.31 8.42
CA GLU A 208 -20.78 -18.06 9.22
C GLU A 208 -21.66 -16.93 8.64
N CYS A 209 -21.29 -16.35 7.48
CA CYS A 209 -21.97 -15.22 6.84
C CYS A 209 -22.05 -13.95 7.72
N LEU A 210 -21.20 -13.83 8.74
CA LEU A 210 -21.10 -12.67 9.63
C LEU A 210 -20.17 -11.59 9.05
N TYR A 211 -19.28 -11.95 8.13
CA TYR A 211 -18.38 -11.03 7.43
C TYR A 211 -18.45 -11.24 5.92
N ARG A 212 -18.62 -10.14 5.18
CA ARG A 212 -18.53 -10.12 3.72
C ARG A 212 -17.26 -9.36 3.31
N PRO A 213 -16.26 -10.01 2.70
CA PRO A 213 -15.12 -9.29 2.17
C PRO A 213 -15.54 -8.40 1.00
N LEU A 214 -14.74 -7.37 0.73
CA LEU A 214 -14.95 -6.51 -0.44
C LEU A 214 -14.93 -7.35 -1.72
N SER A 215 -15.82 -7.03 -2.66
CA SER A 215 -15.64 -7.44 -4.05
C SER A 215 -14.44 -6.70 -4.66
N LEU A 216 -13.94 -7.20 -5.79
CA LEU A 216 -12.84 -6.55 -6.50
C LEU A 216 -13.19 -5.10 -6.90
N ASP A 217 -14.42 -4.85 -7.36
CA ASP A 217 -14.88 -3.52 -7.76
C ASP A 217 -14.97 -2.55 -6.56
N GLU A 218 -15.50 -3.02 -5.41
CA GLU A 218 -15.52 -2.23 -4.17
C GLU A 218 -14.10 -1.90 -3.70
N ALA A 219 -13.17 -2.86 -3.80
CA ALA A 219 -11.77 -2.66 -3.43
C ALA A 219 -11.05 -1.68 -4.37
N ILE A 220 -11.36 -1.72 -5.66
CA ILE A 220 -10.85 -0.75 -6.65
C ILE A 220 -11.36 0.65 -6.31
N GLU A 221 -12.66 0.79 -6.04
CA GLU A 221 -13.28 2.07 -5.75
C GLU A 221 -12.72 2.71 -4.48
N ILE A 222 -12.71 1.97 -3.36
CA ILE A 222 -12.19 2.48 -2.08
C ILE A 222 -10.70 2.82 -2.16
N SER A 223 -9.92 1.98 -2.85
CA SER A 223 -8.49 2.22 -3.03
C SER A 223 -8.21 3.40 -3.95
N SER A 224 -9.10 3.68 -4.92
CA SER A 224 -9.01 4.86 -5.79
C SER A 224 -9.18 6.14 -4.98
N ARG A 225 -10.18 6.18 -4.09
CA ARG A 225 -10.37 7.33 -3.20
C ARG A 225 -9.19 7.54 -2.27
N LEU A 226 -8.74 6.48 -1.61
CA LEU A 226 -7.56 6.53 -0.73
C LEU A 226 -6.31 7.00 -1.50
N TYR A 227 -6.10 6.49 -2.72
CA TYR A 227 -4.99 6.92 -3.57
C TYR A 227 -5.01 8.41 -3.85
N MET A 228 -6.18 8.97 -4.20
CA MET A 228 -6.33 10.40 -4.43
C MET A 228 -6.08 11.21 -3.16
N ILE A 229 -6.57 10.75 -2.00
CA ILE A 229 -6.34 11.39 -0.70
C ILE A 229 -4.84 11.48 -0.36
N TYR A 230 -4.08 10.40 -0.56
CA TYR A 230 -2.62 10.44 -0.34
C TYR A 230 -1.90 11.30 -1.38
N SER A 231 -2.33 11.23 -2.64
CA SER A 231 -1.77 12.03 -3.74
C SER A 231 -1.99 13.53 -3.51
N TYR A 232 -3.11 13.93 -2.89
CA TYR A 232 -3.38 15.31 -2.48
C TYR A 232 -2.27 15.90 -1.61
N LYS A 233 -1.71 15.11 -0.69
CA LYS A 233 -0.57 15.49 0.17
C LYS A 233 0.80 15.12 -0.41
N LYS A 234 0.86 14.68 -1.67
CA LYS A 234 2.08 14.19 -2.33
C LYS A 234 2.74 13.03 -1.57
N ILE A 235 1.93 12.24 -0.85
CA ILE A 235 2.39 11.05 -0.13
C ILE A 235 2.39 9.88 -1.12
N PRO A 236 3.55 9.26 -1.40
CA PRO A 236 3.62 8.18 -2.37
C PRO A 236 2.91 6.92 -1.84
N VAL A 237 1.91 6.45 -2.58
CA VAL A 237 1.33 5.12 -2.40
C VAL A 237 2.28 4.12 -3.07
N ILE A 238 3.11 3.45 -2.28
CA ILE A 238 4.17 2.56 -2.79
C ILE A 238 3.66 1.14 -3.08
N ARG A 239 2.46 0.79 -2.60
CA ARG A 239 1.83 -0.51 -2.85
C ARG A 239 0.31 -0.44 -2.75
N ILE A 240 -0.38 -1.16 -3.65
CA ILE A 240 -1.79 -1.53 -3.49
C ILE A 240 -1.91 -3.04 -3.67
N GLY A 241 -2.53 -3.73 -2.70
CA GLY A 241 -2.69 -5.18 -2.69
C GLY A 241 -1.44 -5.95 -2.24
N LEU A 242 -1.65 -7.20 -1.82
CA LEU A 242 -0.57 -8.08 -1.36
C LEU A 242 0.37 -8.46 -2.51
N GLN A 243 1.62 -8.79 -2.17
CA GLN A 243 2.51 -9.43 -3.13
C GLN A 243 2.13 -10.90 -3.24
N PRO A 244 1.86 -11.42 -4.45
CA PRO A 244 1.72 -12.85 -4.65
C PRO A 244 3.04 -13.49 -4.23
N THR A 245 3.01 -14.28 -3.16
CA THR A 245 4.10 -15.21 -2.82
C THR A 245 3.64 -16.61 -3.19
N GLU A 246 4.55 -17.58 -3.17
CA GLU A 246 4.17 -18.98 -3.40
C GLU A 246 3.09 -19.48 -2.44
N ASN A 247 2.91 -18.83 -1.29
CA ASN A 247 1.90 -19.15 -0.27
C ASN A 247 0.62 -18.31 -0.45
N ILE A 248 0.73 -17.00 -0.70
CA ILE A 248 -0.44 -16.12 -0.88
C ILE A 248 -0.86 -16.11 -2.36
N ASN A 249 -1.66 -17.10 -2.74
CA ASN A 249 -2.26 -17.22 -4.07
C ASN A 249 -3.73 -17.68 -3.96
N GLU A 250 -4.58 -17.30 -4.92
CA GLU A 250 -6.03 -17.60 -4.98
C GLU A 250 -6.39 -19.09 -4.83
N LYS A 251 -5.44 -19.98 -5.11
CA LYS A 251 -5.63 -21.44 -5.06
C LYS A 251 -4.99 -22.11 -3.82
N LYS A 252 -4.53 -21.32 -2.85
CA LYS A 252 -3.86 -21.80 -1.64
C LYS A 252 -4.46 -21.16 -0.39
N ASP A 253 -3.87 -20.07 0.08
CA ASP A 253 -4.20 -19.50 1.39
C ASP A 253 -5.31 -18.44 1.33
N VAL A 254 -5.62 -17.89 0.15
CA VAL A 254 -6.70 -16.90 0.00
C VAL A 254 -8.03 -17.62 -0.20
N VAL A 255 -8.95 -17.50 0.75
CA VAL A 255 -10.28 -18.12 0.73
C VAL A 255 -11.30 -17.24 0.03
N ALA A 256 -11.23 -15.91 0.23
CA ALA A 256 -12.14 -14.94 -0.37
C ALA A 256 -11.56 -13.52 -0.35
N GLY A 257 -12.18 -12.59 -1.08
CA GLY A 257 -11.85 -11.18 -1.10
C GLY A 257 -11.19 -10.71 -2.41
N PRO A 258 -10.79 -9.43 -2.49
CA PRO A 258 -10.42 -8.76 -3.74
C PRO A 258 -8.97 -9.04 -4.16
N PHE A 259 -8.61 -10.30 -4.39
CA PHE A 259 -7.29 -10.63 -4.91
C PHE A 259 -7.23 -10.33 -6.41
N HIS A 260 -6.23 -9.56 -6.82
CA HIS A 260 -5.89 -9.39 -8.23
C HIS A 260 -4.41 -8.99 -8.35
N PRO A 261 -3.60 -9.66 -9.19
CA PRO A 261 -2.15 -9.43 -9.27
C PRO A 261 -1.80 -7.99 -9.72
N SER A 262 -2.68 -7.37 -10.51
CA SER A 262 -2.52 -6.00 -11.03
C SER A 262 -3.51 -5.01 -10.43
N ILE A 263 -3.99 -5.22 -9.18
CA ILE A 263 -5.00 -4.34 -8.56
C ILE A 263 -4.58 -2.86 -8.58
N ARG A 264 -3.29 -2.56 -8.43
CA ARG A 264 -2.75 -1.20 -8.56
C ARG A 264 -3.11 -0.54 -9.89
N GLN A 265 -2.90 -1.26 -11.00
CA GLN A 265 -3.23 -0.76 -12.33
C GLN A 265 -4.74 -0.56 -12.50
N LEU A 266 -5.57 -1.44 -11.90
CA LEU A 266 -7.02 -1.30 -11.93
C LEU A 266 -7.49 -0.06 -11.17
N VAL A 267 -6.86 0.25 -10.03
CA VAL A 267 -7.10 1.49 -9.27
C VAL A 267 -6.75 2.72 -10.10
N GLU A 268 -5.55 2.77 -10.69
CA GLU A 268 -5.14 3.87 -11.57
C GLU A 268 -6.11 4.04 -12.75
N THR A 269 -6.47 2.91 -13.40
CA THR A 269 -7.46 2.86 -14.48
C THR A 269 -8.82 3.45 -14.05
N ASN A 270 -9.26 3.15 -12.82
CA ASN A 270 -10.52 3.66 -12.29
C ASN A 270 -10.47 5.16 -12.00
N ILE A 271 -9.35 5.70 -11.54
CA ILE A 271 -9.15 7.16 -11.35
C ILE A 271 -9.26 7.88 -12.70
N HIS A 272 -8.59 7.37 -13.74
CA HIS A 272 -8.73 7.92 -15.10
C HIS A 272 -10.16 7.81 -15.65
N LYS A 273 -10.88 6.73 -15.32
CA LYS A 273 -12.30 6.58 -15.67
C LYS A 273 -13.15 7.68 -15.01
N ILE A 274 -12.96 7.95 -13.71
CA ILE A 274 -13.68 9.02 -13.00
C ILE A 274 -13.36 10.38 -13.64
N TYR A 275 -12.08 10.65 -13.92
CA TYR A 275 -11.66 11.91 -14.53
C TYR A 275 -12.27 12.12 -15.93
N LEU A 276 -12.19 11.11 -16.79
CA LEU A 276 -12.77 11.17 -18.13
C LEU A 276 -14.28 11.38 -18.08
N GLU A 277 -14.97 10.73 -17.14
CA GLU A 277 -16.40 10.91 -16.97
C GLU A 277 -16.75 12.36 -16.56
N GLU A 278 -15.95 12.97 -15.69
CA GLU A 278 -16.11 14.39 -15.34
C GLU A 278 -15.89 15.32 -16.54
N LEU A 279 -14.83 15.10 -17.33
CA LEU A 279 -14.57 15.88 -18.54
C LEU A 279 -15.68 15.72 -19.59
N ILE A 280 -16.17 14.50 -19.81
CA ILE A 280 -17.27 14.21 -20.73
C ILE A 280 -18.51 15.01 -20.33
N ASN A 281 -18.85 15.01 -19.04
CA ASN A 281 -20.03 15.74 -18.54
C ASN A 281 -19.82 17.27 -18.60
N LYS A 282 -18.64 17.76 -18.20
CA LYS A 282 -18.30 19.19 -18.17
C LYS A 282 -18.28 19.81 -19.56
N TYR A 283 -17.66 19.15 -20.53
CA TYR A 283 -17.50 19.66 -21.90
C TYR A 283 -18.55 19.08 -22.88
N ARG A 284 -19.47 18.24 -22.40
CA ARG A 284 -20.53 17.59 -23.19
C ARG A 284 -19.97 16.84 -24.41
N LEU A 285 -18.88 16.11 -24.20
CA LEU A 285 -18.17 15.37 -25.25
C LEU A 285 -19.07 14.27 -25.83
N LYS A 286 -19.14 14.15 -27.16
CA LYS A 286 -20.01 13.19 -27.86
C LYS A 286 -19.27 12.54 -29.03
N ASN A 287 -19.85 11.47 -29.57
CA ASN A 287 -19.42 10.79 -30.79
C ASN A 287 -17.98 10.24 -30.74
N LYS A 288 -16.97 11.10 -30.89
CA LYS A 288 -15.57 10.71 -30.98
C LYS A 288 -14.67 11.77 -30.35
N ILE A 289 -13.72 11.31 -29.53
CA ILE A 289 -12.63 12.13 -29.00
C ILE A 289 -11.29 11.46 -29.31
N LYS A 290 -10.22 12.27 -29.34
CA LYS A 290 -8.86 11.75 -29.43
C LYS A 290 -8.05 12.26 -28.24
N ILE A 291 -7.43 11.34 -27.50
CA ILE A 291 -6.61 11.64 -26.33
C ILE A 291 -5.13 11.56 -26.75
N HIS A 292 -4.45 12.68 -26.61
CA HIS A 292 -3.02 12.87 -26.87
C HIS A 292 -2.27 12.70 -25.55
N ILE A 293 -1.59 11.57 -25.37
CA ILE A 293 -0.91 11.23 -24.12
C ILE A 293 0.24 10.25 -24.35
N SER A 294 1.19 10.19 -23.41
CA SER A 294 2.31 9.27 -23.47
C SER A 294 1.88 7.80 -23.63
N ASN A 295 2.62 7.03 -24.43
CA ASN A 295 2.36 5.60 -24.66
C ASN A 295 2.23 4.76 -23.38
N ARG A 296 2.90 5.18 -22.29
CA ARG A 296 2.84 4.48 -20.99
C ARG A 296 1.44 4.58 -20.38
N GLU A 297 0.78 5.72 -20.52
CA GLU A 297 -0.52 6.00 -19.90
C GLU A 297 -1.70 5.54 -20.75
N ILE A 298 -1.54 5.40 -22.06
CA ILE A 298 -2.59 4.88 -22.97
C ILE A 298 -3.19 3.58 -22.43
N SER A 299 -2.34 2.66 -21.98
CA SER A 299 -2.78 1.35 -21.47
C SER A 299 -3.62 1.46 -20.19
N ILE A 300 -3.30 2.43 -19.33
CA ILE A 300 -4.00 2.71 -18.07
C ILE A 300 -5.36 3.35 -18.39
N ILE A 301 -5.39 4.36 -19.26
CA ILE A 301 -6.63 5.08 -19.59
C ILE A 301 -7.60 4.19 -20.36
N ALA A 302 -7.11 3.43 -21.35
CA ALA A 302 -7.93 2.50 -22.11
C ALA A 302 -8.50 1.38 -21.22
N GLY A 303 -7.78 1.05 -20.14
CA GLY A 303 -8.08 0.00 -19.18
C GLY A 303 -7.77 -1.40 -19.69
N ASN A 304 -7.59 -2.33 -18.74
CA ASN A 304 -7.34 -3.75 -19.05
C ASN A 304 -8.43 -4.29 -20.00
N LYS A 305 -8.03 -4.99 -21.07
CA LYS A 305 -8.93 -5.47 -22.13
C LYS A 305 -9.87 -4.38 -22.70
N LYS A 306 -9.41 -3.12 -22.73
CA LYS A 306 -10.17 -1.94 -23.20
C LYS A 306 -11.43 -1.65 -22.36
N ALA A 307 -11.44 -2.04 -21.07
CA ALA A 307 -12.61 -1.91 -20.20
C ALA A 307 -13.18 -0.49 -20.15
N ASN A 308 -12.33 0.55 -20.04
CA ASN A 308 -12.80 1.93 -20.00
C ASN A 308 -13.34 2.39 -21.37
N LYS A 309 -12.67 2.07 -22.48
CA LYS A 309 -13.19 2.36 -23.82
C LYS A 309 -14.58 1.75 -24.02
N ASN A 310 -14.74 0.50 -23.61
CA ASN A 310 -16.01 -0.22 -23.73
C ASN A 310 -17.09 0.39 -22.81
N TYR A 311 -16.71 0.82 -21.60
CA TYR A 311 -17.61 1.50 -20.67
C TYR A 311 -18.15 2.80 -21.28
N PHE A 312 -17.28 3.69 -21.77
CA PHE A 312 -17.69 4.97 -22.35
C PHE A 312 -18.47 4.79 -23.66
N TYR A 313 -18.13 3.80 -24.48
CA TYR A 313 -18.91 3.47 -25.67
C TYR A 313 -20.32 3.00 -25.30
N LYS A 314 -20.46 2.07 -24.35
CA LYS A 314 -21.76 1.55 -23.92
C LYS A 314 -22.63 2.62 -23.26
N LYS A 315 -22.04 3.48 -22.44
CA LYS A 315 -22.78 4.48 -21.65
C LYS A 315 -23.11 5.75 -22.43
N TYR A 316 -22.21 6.22 -23.28
CA TYR A 316 -22.32 7.52 -23.97
C TYR A 316 -22.30 7.42 -25.51
N GLY A 317 -22.10 6.24 -26.08
CA GLY A 317 -21.81 6.10 -27.51
C GLY A 317 -20.46 6.71 -27.93
N LEU A 318 -19.57 6.98 -26.95
CA LEU A 318 -18.35 7.74 -27.18
C LEU A 318 -17.20 6.84 -27.65
N ILE A 319 -16.63 7.17 -28.80
CA ILE A 319 -15.45 6.50 -29.36
C ILE A 319 -14.19 7.24 -28.90
N ILE A 320 -13.29 6.53 -28.22
CA ILE A 320 -12.03 7.10 -27.72
C ILE A 320 -10.86 6.57 -28.53
N ASN A 321 -10.13 7.47 -29.19
CA ASN A 321 -8.86 7.17 -29.85
C ASN A 321 -7.69 7.75 -29.06
N PHE A 322 -6.51 7.15 -29.24
CA PHE A 322 -5.28 7.59 -28.57
C PHE A 322 -4.21 7.93 -29.61
N GLU A 323 -3.43 8.95 -29.33
CA GLU A 323 -2.26 9.37 -30.08
C GLU A 323 -1.12 9.65 -29.11
N ASN A 324 0.10 9.24 -29.45
CA ASN A 324 1.24 9.43 -28.57
C ASN A 324 1.73 10.88 -28.64
N ASP A 325 1.59 11.60 -27.54
CA ASP A 325 1.96 13.00 -27.39
C ASP A 325 2.37 13.26 -25.93
N GLU A 326 3.35 14.11 -25.68
CA GLU A 326 3.82 14.46 -24.33
C GLU A 326 3.06 15.67 -23.75
N ASN A 327 2.18 16.32 -24.53
CA ASN A 327 1.45 17.53 -24.11
C ASN A 327 0.13 17.26 -23.37
N ASN A 328 -0.29 16.01 -23.22
CA ASN A 328 -1.42 15.55 -22.39
C ASN A 328 -2.72 16.36 -22.55
N TYR A 329 -3.48 16.12 -23.63
CA TYR A 329 -4.77 16.79 -23.87
C TYR A 329 -5.78 15.92 -24.61
N ILE A 330 -7.06 16.32 -24.54
CA ILE A 330 -8.13 15.76 -25.36
C ILE A 330 -8.41 16.72 -26.53
N GLU A 331 -8.32 16.20 -27.74
CA GLU A 331 -8.79 16.83 -28.98
C GLU A 331 -10.26 16.45 -29.20
N TYR A 332 -11.12 17.45 -29.26
CA TYR A 332 -12.54 17.30 -29.56
C TYR A 332 -13.01 18.47 -30.43
N GLU A 333 -13.45 18.17 -31.65
CA GLU A 333 -13.71 19.18 -32.68
C GLU A 333 -12.48 20.10 -32.83
N ASP A 334 -12.64 21.43 -32.81
CA ASP A 334 -11.54 22.39 -32.88
C ASP A 334 -10.99 22.80 -31.50
N LYS A 335 -11.29 22.03 -30.44
CA LYS A 335 -10.90 22.36 -29.06
C LYS A 335 -9.84 21.40 -28.53
N LYS A 336 -8.90 21.97 -27.77
CA LYS A 336 -7.96 21.24 -26.92
C LYS A 336 -8.36 21.42 -25.46
N ILE A 337 -8.62 20.31 -24.77
CA ILE A 337 -8.98 20.27 -23.35
C ILE A 337 -7.79 19.65 -22.61
N SER A 338 -7.22 20.38 -21.65
CA SER A 338 -6.10 19.88 -20.84
C SER A 338 -6.46 18.57 -20.14
N TYR A 339 -5.56 17.60 -20.17
CA TYR A 339 -5.69 16.33 -19.45
C TYR A 339 -4.67 16.28 -18.32
N ASP A 340 -5.08 16.76 -17.14
CA ASP A 340 -4.22 16.86 -15.96
C ASP A 340 -4.83 16.04 -14.81
N ILE A 341 -4.32 14.81 -14.68
CA ILE A 341 -4.79 13.86 -13.67
C ILE A 341 -4.40 14.29 -12.25
N GLU A 342 -3.26 14.95 -12.06
CA GLU A 342 -2.80 15.40 -10.75
C GLU A 342 -3.69 16.54 -10.24
N ASN A 343 -3.96 17.52 -11.10
CA ASN A 343 -4.89 18.60 -10.81
C ASN A 343 -6.31 18.07 -10.53
N PHE A 344 -6.78 17.12 -11.33
CA PHE A 344 -8.07 16.46 -11.10
C PHE A 344 -8.15 15.82 -9.72
N MET A 345 -7.16 14.99 -9.34
CA MET A 345 -7.17 14.33 -8.03
C MET A 345 -7.20 15.36 -6.89
N ARG A 346 -6.51 16.49 -7.07
CA ARG A 346 -6.51 17.58 -6.09
C ARG A 346 -7.89 18.22 -5.92
N GLU A 347 -8.48 18.67 -7.03
CA GLU A 347 -9.82 19.28 -7.05
C GLU A 347 -10.89 18.30 -6.57
N PHE A 348 -10.77 17.01 -6.93
CA PHE A 348 -11.66 15.95 -6.49
C PHE A 348 -11.66 15.83 -4.96
N VAL A 349 -10.49 15.78 -4.34
CA VAL A 349 -10.35 15.65 -2.89
C VAL A 349 -10.89 16.90 -2.17
N GLU A 350 -10.55 18.10 -2.63
CA GLU A 350 -11.03 19.36 -2.04
C GLU A 350 -12.55 19.48 -2.08
N LYS A 351 -13.16 19.13 -3.22
CA LYS A 351 -14.60 19.16 -3.41
C LYS A 351 -15.32 18.10 -2.58
N THR A 352 -14.73 16.92 -2.42
CA THR A 352 -15.41 15.76 -1.80
C THR A 352 -15.22 15.70 -0.28
N TYR A 353 -14.03 16.05 0.21
CA TYR A 353 -13.64 15.85 1.60
C TYR A 353 -13.32 17.16 2.35
N GLY A 354 -13.41 18.30 1.65
CA GLY A 354 -13.08 19.62 2.19
C GLY A 354 -11.60 19.99 2.00
N GLY A 355 -11.33 21.29 1.88
CA GLY A 355 -9.96 21.82 1.69
C GLY A 355 -9.13 21.91 2.97
N ASP A 356 -9.73 21.72 4.15
CA ASP A 356 -9.08 21.88 5.45
C ASP A 356 -8.40 20.56 5.91
N LEU A 357 -7.71 19.92 4.97
CA LEU A 357 -6.92 18.71 5.21
C LEU A 357 -5.48 19.05 5.60
N TYR A 358 -5.19 20.30 5.99
CA TYR A 358 -3.88 20.82 6.35
C TYR A 358 -3.43 20.47 7.76
#